data_AF-A0A7S3KPS9-F1
#
_entry.id   AF-A0A7S3KPS9-F1
#
_cell.length_a   1.000
_cell.length_b   1.000
_cell.length_c   1.000
_cell.angle_alpha   90.00
_cell.angle_beta   90.00
_cell.angle_gamma   90.00
#
_symmetry.space_group_name_H-M   'P 1'
#
loop_
_entity.id
_entity.type
_entity.pdbx_description
1 polymer ?
#
loop_
_entity_poly.entity_id
_entity_poly.type
_entity_poly.pdbx_seq_one_letter_code
_entity_poly.pdbx_strand_id
1 'polypeptide(L)'
;ADLPPSDAGKQVIVFNNPSDKDIIDAAKNICKERVQFPKDHRSQNAYEFIEQKKEMFLVQLSHNTIKKEIDALETKIERKVKALDQSKKLLNQDEKDVRNYVEHNNENTKKIEREAEEKMKERKELEEQLKNTEAEITNLNYQSSKNNQDTLETLEAHKKFLEELSDAEFLKENREKQQKEIKALKKDWITEQLAESKSKGIFTQEAAKKSGKKDERIRMTTITPDMSDEEMDKRFQYCLSNFLVSVPKNFYHEEIQFKDPDEISQKFNDLEEKNLFLIHARQEIEQSLEELRKEDKKIRKELTERKLNYQKKLELLEENEKNYYDNIGPKVAGFASHPRNAKEEDEEDVSVLLEHLRNKIEIVCKKTKAEKIDLTAKGTIDMLSDIEIALDDRIHELMEYRYSDELEVKRAEGNIKNKRKERNIKETNDKKFREEREKKKRADEANEKSKAANFKGRKAMYRSKKKSIVMKRDEPKVDPQVEERKRYIGGMF
;
A
#
# COMPACT_ATOMS: atom_id res chain seq x y z
N ALA A 1 9.58 -39.13 76.12
CA ALA A 1 10.78 -39.89 76.49
C ALA A 1 10.84 -39.91 78.01
N ASP A 2 10.50 -41.06 78.57
CA ASP A 2 10.43 -41.31 80.01
C ASP A 2 11.81 -41.17 80.65
N LEU A 3 11.91 -40.35 81.70
CA LEU A 3 13.06 -40.32 82.60
C LEU A 3 12.54 -40.60 84.03
N PRO A 4 13.17 -41.52 84.78
CA PRO A 4 12.66 -42.03 86.05
C PRO A 4 12.83 -41.02 87.19
N PRO A 5 12.08 -41.16 88.30
CA PRO A 5 12.23 -40.29 89.46
C PRO A 5 13.60 -40.48 90.11
N SER A 6 14.31 -39.36 90.27
CA SER A 6 15.57 -39.22 90.99
C SER A 6 15.44 -39.75 92.42
N ASP A 7 16.12 -40.87 92.68
CA ASP A 7 16.27 -41.53 93.97
C ASP A 7 17.02 -40.59 94.94
N ALA A 8 16.24 -39.83 95.72
CA ALA A 8 16.76 -38.97 96.77
C ALA A 8 17.15 -39.84 97.96
N GLY A 9 18.43 -40.21 97.97
CA GLY A 9 19.19 -40.85 99.04
C GLY A 9 18.59 -40.78 100.43
N LYS A 10 17.75 -41.77 100.76
CA LYS A 10 17.84 -42.42 102.07
C LYS A 10 18.96 -43.44 101.95
N GLN A 11 20.18 -43.06 102.33
CA GLN A 11 21.16 -44.05 102.74
C GLN A 11 20.59 -44.76 103.97
N VAL A 12 19.81 -45.81 103.74
CA VAL A 12 19.65 -46.86 104.72
C VAL A 12 21.05 -47.44 104.86
N ILE A 13 21.72 -47.13 105.97
CA ILE A 13 22.99 -47.76 106.32
C ILE A 13 22.66 -49.23 106.56
N VAL A 14 22.81 -50.06 105.52
CA VAL A 14 22.71 -51.50 105.62
C VAL A 14 24.05 -52.00 106.16
N PHE A 15 24.10 -52.30 107.45
CA PHE A 15 25.25 -52.96 108.08
C PHE A 15 25.36 -54.40 107.57
N ASN A 16 26.07 -54.60 106.46
CA ASN A 16 26.28 -55.91 105.83
C ASN A 16 27.63 -56.56 106.19
N ASN A 17 28.43 -55.95 107.09
CA ASN A 17 29.66 -56.56 107.57
C ASN A 17 29.41 -57.40 108.84
N PRO A 18 29.82 -58.68 108.86
CA PRO A 18 29.65 -59.55 110.04
C PRO A 18 30.35 -58.99 111.28
N SER A 19 31.46 -58.28 111.12
CA SER A 19 32.20 -57.63 112.22
C SER A 19 31.43 -56.49 112.89
N ASP A 20 30.55 -55.77 112.19
CA ASP A 20 29.75 -54.69 112.79
C ASP A 20 28.58 -55.25 113.61
N LYS A 21 28.06 -56.43 113.23
CA LYS A 21 27.11 -57.19 114.05
C LYS A 21 27.75 -57.67 115.34
N ASP A 22 28.98 -58.16 115.28
CA ASP A 22 29.72 -58.58 116.47
C ASP A 22 30.01 -57.41 117.42
N ILE A 23 30.29 -56.21 116.89
CA ILE A 23 30.46 -54.99 117.70
C ILE A 23 29.13 -54.53 118.32
N ILE A 24 28.03 -54.59 117.57
CA ILE A 24 26.69 -54.24 118.08
C ILE A 24 26.23 -55.25 119.14
N ASP A 25 26.49 -56.54 118.96
CA ASP A 25 26.14 -57.58 119.92
C ASP A 25 27.08 -57.57 121.14
N ALA A 26 28.36 -57.22 120.97
CA ALA A 26 29.26 -56.92 122.07
C ALA A 26 28.80 -55.69 122.88
N ALA A 27 28.38 -54.61 122.20
CA ALA A 27 27.84 -53.42 122.86
C ALA A 27 26.51 -53.72 123.59
N LYS A 28 25.64 -54.54 123.02
CA LYS A 28 24.41 -55.02 123.68
C LYS A 28 24.72 -55.91 124.87
N ASN A 29 25.73 -56.77 124.80
CA ASN A 29 26.17 -57.60 125.92
C ASN A 29 26.77 -56.76 127.04
N ILE A 30 27.61 -55.75 126.73
CA ILE A 30 28.12 -54.79 127.72
C ILE A 30 26.96 -54.01 128.38
N CYS A 31 25.93 -53.63 127.62
CA CYS A 31 24.75 -52.98 128.19
C CYS A 31 23.93 -53.92 129.08
N LYS A 32 23.79 -55.20 128.71
CA LYS A 32 23.11 -56.21 129.55
C LYS A 32 23.90 -56.52 130.82
N GLU A 33 25.23 -56.59 130.75
CA GLU A 33 26.11 -56.75 131.92
C GLU A 33 26.06 -55.54 132.85
N ARG A 34 25.98 -54.31 132.30
CA ARG A 34 25.82 -53.08 133.11
C ARG A 34 24.46 -52.93 133.79
N VAL A 35 23.42 -53.66 133.35
CA VAL A 35 22.10 -53.68 134.01
C VAL A 35 22.04 -54.70 135.16
N GLN A 36 23.03 -55.60 135.27
CA GLN A 36 23.13 -56.61 136.33
C GLN A 36 24.19 -56.30 137.40
N PHE A 37 24.36 -55.05 137.81
CA PHE A 37 25.06 -54.79 139.08
C PHE A 37 24.13 -55.07 140.26
N PRO A 38 24.53 -55.91 141.23
CA PRO A 38 23.88 -55.96 142.53
C PRO A 38 23.89 -54.55 143.13
N LYS A 39 22.75 -54.09 143.69
CA LYS A 39 22.67 -52.83 144.42
C LYS A 39 23.49 -52.93 145.71
N ASP A 40 24.81 -52.72 145.64
CA ASP A 40 25.64 -52.53 146.82
C ASP A 40 25.20 -51.23 147.52
N HIS A 41 24.49 -51.38 148.64
CA HIS A 41 24.17 -50.30 149.57
C HIS A 41 25.40 -49.99 150.42
N ARG A 42 26.47 -49.49 149.80
CA ARG A 42 27.47 -48.67 150.51
C ARG A 42 27.05 -47.22 150.35
N SER A 43 26.97 -46.47 151.46
CA SER A 43 26.81 -45.02 151.41
C SER A 43 27.96 -44.45 150.59
N GLN A 44 27.67 -43.94 149.40
CA GLN A 44 28.66 -43.27 148.56
C GLN A 44 29.29 -42.14 149.38
N ASN A 45 30.62 -42.01 149.30
CA ASN A 45 31.30 -40.85 149.87
C ASN A 45 30.73 -39.60 149.17
N ALA A 46 30.32 -38.57 149.90
CA ALA A 46 29.60 -37.42 149.32
C ALA A 46 30.36 -36.78 148.14
N TYR A 47 31.69 -36.90 148.14
CA TYR A 47 32.58 -36.49 147.06
C TYR A 47 32.35 -37.27 145.75
N GLU A 48 32.26 -38.60 145.79
CA GLU A 48 32.04 -39.45 144.61
C GLU A 48 30.66 -39.21 143.97
N PHE A 49 29.62 -38.99 144.78
CA PHE A 49 28.30 -38.64 144.26
C PHE A 49 28.30 -37.28 143.56
N ILE A 50 28.97 -36.29 144.14
CA ILE A 50 29.14 -34.96 143.53
C ILE A 50 29.93 -35.07 142.22
N GLU A 51 30.97 -35.91 142.17
CA GLU A 51 31.77 -36.15 140.98
C GLU A 51 30.97 -36.84 139.87
N GLN A 52 30.23 -37.91 140.17
CA GLN A 52 29.31 -38.56 139.23
C GLN A 52 28.23 -37.60 138.71
N LYS A 53 27.70 -36.71 139.56
CA LYS A 53 26.74 -35.69 139.14
C LYS A 53 27.36 -34.61 138.26
N LYS A 54 28.61 -34.21 138.52
CA LYS A 54 29.38 -33.30 137.66
C LYS A 54 29.66 -33.94 136.30
N GLU A 55 30.07 -35.19 136.27
CA GLU A 55 30.30 -35.94 135.03
C GLU A 55 29.00 -36.10 134.24
N MET A 56 27.91 -36.50 134.89
CA MET A 56 26.58 -36.60 134.26
C MET A 56 26.12 -35.26 133.70
N PHE A 57 26.32 -34.16 134.44
CA PHE A 57 25.98 -32.81 133.97
C PHE A 57 26.88 -32.35 132.81
N LEU A 58 28.18 -32.66 132.84
CA LEU A 58 29.11 -32.33 131.76
C LEU A 58 28.74 -33.07 130.47
N VAL A 59 28.42 -34.36 130.56
CA VAL A 59 27.93 -35.16 129.43
C VAL A 59 26.58 -34.65 128.94
N GLN A 60 25.69 -34.26 129.84
CA GLN A 60 24.40 -33.68 129.46
C GLN A 60 24.57 -32.32 128.77
N LEU A 61 25.47 -31.47 129.25
CA LEU A 61 25.79 -30.18 128.63
C LEU A 61 26.45 -30.37 127.26
N SER A 62 27.40 -31.32 127.13
CA SER A 62 28.05 -31.62 125.85
C SER A 62 27.06 -32.21 124.84
N HIS A 63 26.23 -33.17 125.26
CA HIS A 63 25.16 -33.72 124.43
C HIS A 63 24.17 -32.64 124.00
N ASN A 64 23.74 -31.75 124.90
CA ASN A 64 22.84 -30.66 124.55
C ASN A 64 23.49 -29.64 123.62
N THR A 65 24.80 -29.38 123.76
CA THR A 65 25.55 -28.48 122.88
C THR A 65 25.71 -29.09 121.49
N ILE A 66 26.09 -30.37 121.40
CA ILE A 66 26.18 -31.12 120.14
C ILE A 66 24.82 -31.21 119.47
N LYS A 67 23.76 -31.51 120.22
CA LYS A 67 22.39 -31.58 119.68
C LYS A 67 21.95 -30.23 119.12
N LYS A 68 22.17 -29.13 119.85
CA LYS A 68 21.89 -27.77 119.35
C LYS A 68 22.67 -27.44 118.09
N GLU A 69 23.94 -27.86 118.00
CA GLU A 69 24.76 -27.66 116.81
C GLU A 69 24.26 -28.50 115.63
N ILE A 70 23.86 -29.76 115.86
CA ILE A 70 23.23 -30.61 114.85
C ILE A 70 21.93 -29.97 114.35
N ASP A 71 21.03 -29.54 115.23
CA ASP A 71 19.78 -28.88 114.84
C ASP A 71 20.06 -27.57 114.05
N ALA A 72 21.09 -26.81 114.42
CA ALA A 72 21.50 -25.61 113.68
C ALA A 72 22.06 -25.95 112.29
N LEU A 73 22.82 -27.03 112.15
CA LEU A 73 23.33 -27.51 110.87
C LEU A 73 22.21 -28.07 109.99
N GLU A 74 21.28 -28.84 110.55
CA GLU A 74 20.10 -29.36 109.85
C GLU A 74 19.23 -28.24 109.29
N THR A 75 18.92 -27.22 110.10
CA THR A 75 18.17 -26.06 109.62
C THR A 75 18.91 -25.28 108.52
N LYS A 76 20.25 -25.20 108.59
CA LYS A 76 21.08 -24.60 107.53
C LYS A 76 21.06 -25.44 106.25
N ILE A 77 21.09 -26.77 106.36
CA ILE A 77 20.96 -27.70 105.23
C ILE A 77 19.58 -27.53 104.60
N GLU A 78 18.49 -27.57 105.38
CA GLU A 78 17.13 -27.39 104.86
C GLU A 78 16.95 -26.06 104.11
N ARG A 79 17.48 -24.96 104.66
CA ARG A 79 17.45 -23.66 103.99
C ARG A 79 18.19 -23.69 102.66
N LYS A 80 19.37 -24.32 102.60
CA LYS A 80 20.13 -24.48 101.36
C LYS A 80 19.40 -25.37 100.35
N VAL A 81 18.81 -26.49 100.78
CA VAL A 81 18.04 -27.39 99.91
C VAL A 81 16.82 -26.68 99.35
N LYS A 82 16.07 -25.93 100.17
CA LYS A 82 14.92 -25.13 99.71
C LYS A 82 15.34 -24.04 98.72
N ALA A 83 16.44 -23.34 99.00
CA ALA A 83 16.99 -22.33 98.08
C ALA A 83 17.45 -22.96 96.76
N LEU A 84 18.07 -24.15 96.81
CA LEU A 84 18.51 -24.89 95.62
C LEU A 84 17.32 -25.40 94.80
N ASP A 85 16.27 -25.90 95.43
CA ASP A 85 15.04 -26.33 94.74
C ASP A 85 14.35 -25.14 94.06
N GLN A 86 14.26 -23.98 94.73
CA GLN A 86 13.73 -22.76 94.14
C GLN A 86 14.59 -22.29 92.96
N SER A 87 15.92 -22.30 93.11
CA SER A 87 16.84 -21.94 92.01
C SER A 87 16.73 -22.90 90.83
N LYS A 88 16.55 -24.21 91.09
CA LYS A 88 16.34 -25.22 90.05
C LYS A 88 15.02 -25.00 89.31
N LYS A 89 13.94 -24.68 90.04
CA LYS A 89 12.63 -24.35 89.45
C LYS A 89 12.71 -23.11 88.57
N LEU A 90 13.39 -22.06 89.05
CA LEU A 90 13.59 -20.84 88.27
C LEU A 90 14.40 -21.14 87.01
N LEU A 91 15.51 -21.88 87.11
CA LEU A 91 16.33 -22.23 85.96
C LEU A 91 15.56 -23.07 84.92
N ASN A 92 14.72 -24.01 85.37
CA ASN A 92 13.87 -24.78 84.47
C ASN A 92 12.78 -23.92 83.80
N GLN A 93 12.31 -22.87 84.48
CA GLN A 93 11.36 -21.92 83.91
C GLN A 93 12.06 -21.04 82.87
N ASP A 94 13.22 -20.49 83.21
CA ASP A 94 14.05 -19.71 82.29
C ASP A 94 14.43 -20.54 81.04
N GLU A 95 14.77 -21.83 81.18
CA GLU A 95 15.05 -22.71 80.05
C GLU A 95 13.83 -22.83 79.12
N LYS A 96 12.63 -22.99 79.67
CA LYS A 96 11.39 -23.05 78.89
C LYS A 96 11.10 -21.73 78.20
N ASP A 97 11.25 -20.61 78.90
CA ASP A 97 10.99 -19.29 78.37
C ASP A 97 11.95 -18.95 77.22
N VAL A 98 13.24 -19.31 77.36
CA VAL A 98 14.23 -19.16 76.29
C VAL A 98 13.91 -20.05 75.10
N ARG A 99 13.54 -21.32 75.30
CA ARG A 99 13.13 -22.21 74.19
C ARG A 99 11.91 -21.66 73.45
N ASN A 100 10.87 -21.25 74.18
CA ASN A 100 9.67 -20.66 73.60
C ASN A 100 9.98 -19.36 72.84
N TYR A 101 10.87 -18.52 73.37
CA TYR A 101 11.30 -17.30 72.70
C TYR A 101 12.04 -17.61 71.38
N VAL A 102 12.96 -18.58 71.39
CA VAL A 102 13.69 -18.99 70.19
C VAL A 102 12.75 -19.59 69.14
N GLU A 103 11.82 -20.46 69.55
CA GLU A 103 10.81 -21.03 68.66
C GLU A 103 9.91 -19.95 68.06
N HIS A 104 9.37 -19.07 68.88
CA HIS A 104 8.52 -17.96 68.42
C HIS A 104 9.27 -17.01 67.49
N ASN A 105 10.53 -16.68 67.79
CA ASN A 105 11.34 -15.82 66.94
C ASN A 105 11.69 -16.50 65.60
N ASN A 106 11.99 -17.80 65.62
CA ASN A 106 12.22 -18.58 64.40
C ASN A 106 10.96 -18.66 63.53
N GLU A 107 9.79 -18.88 64.14
CA GLU A 107 8.51 -18.85 63.43
C GLU A 107 8.21 -17.48 62.85
N ASN A 108 8.43 -16.41 63.62
CA ASN A 108 8.21 -15.05 63.16
C ASN A 108 9.16 -14.69 62.00
N THR A 109 10.44 -15.05 62.11
CA THR A 109 11.42 -14.87 61.03
C THR A 109 10.98 -15.60 59.76
N LYS A 110 10.53 -16.86 59.88
CA LYS A 110 10.00 -17.62 58.73
C LYS A 110 8.71 -17.04 58.15
N LYS A 111 7.86 -16.41 58.96
CA LYS A 111 6.65 -15.72 58.47
C LYS A 111 7.04 -14.48 57.67
N ILE A 112 7.93 -13.66 58.22
CA ILE A 112 8.46 -12.46 57.55
C ILE A 112 9.16 -12.85 56.24
N GLU A 113 9.95 -13.92 56.23
CA GLU A 113 10.62 -14.42 55.03
C GLU A 113 9.61 -14.87 53.96
N ARG A 114 8.60 -15.65 54.33
CA ARG A 114 7.53 -16.04 53.40
C ARG A 114 6.76 -14.86 52.83
N GLU A 115 6.37 -13.90 53.66
CA GLU A 115 5.70 -12.68 53.20
C GLU A 115 6.58 -11.84 52.27
N ALA A 116 7.91 -11.81 52.51
CA ALA A 116 8.86 -11.15 51.64
C ALA A 116 9.03 -11.88 50.29
N GLU A 117 9.07 -13.23 50.31
CA GLU A 117 9.12 -14.05 49.10
C GLU A 117 7.85 -13.92 48.25
N GLU A 118 6.67 -13.93 48.87
CA GLU A 118 5.39 -13.73 48.19
C GLU A 118 5.33 -12.35 47.52
N LYS A 119 5.67 -11.27 48.25
CA LYS A 119 5.75 -9.92 47.68
C LYS A 119 6.80 -9.80 46.57
N MET A 120 7.93 -10.51 46.69
CA MET A 120 8.95 -10.52 45.64
C MET A 120 8.43 -11.24 44.38
N LYS A 121 7.65 -12.30 44.55
CA LYS A 121 7.03 -13.03 43.44
C LYS A 121 5.98 -12.16 42.74
N GLU A 122 5.08 -11.53 43.49
CA GLU A 122 4.09 -10.59 42.95
C GLU A 122 4.75 -9.44 42.18
N ARG A 123 5.83 -8.86 42.73
CA ARG A 123 6.60 -7.82 42.05
C ARG A 123 7.18 -8.32 40.72
N LYS A 124 7.75 -9.53 40.69
CA LYS A 124 8.31 -10.10 39.46
C LYS A 124 7.23 -10.34 38.40
N GLU A 125 6.07 -10.84 38.80
CA GLU A 125 4.93 -11.04 37.89
C GLU A 125 4.42 -9.71 37.32
N LEU A 126 4.32 -8.66 38.15
CA LEU A 126 3.96 -7.31 37.70
C LEU A 126 5.02 -6.70 36.78
N GLU A 127 6.31 -6.92 37.06
CA GLU A 127 7.42 -6.44 36.22
C GLU A 127 7.43 -7.12 34.85
N GLU A 128 7.09 -8.41 34.78
CA GLU A 128 6.91 -9.14 33.52
C GLU A 128 5.69 -8.62 32.73
N GLN A 129 4.57 -8.35 33.40
CA GLN A 129 3.39 -7.74 32.77
C GLN A 129 3.70 -6.32 32.26
N LEU A 130 4.44 -5.52 33.03
CA LEU A 130 4.87 -4.19 32.62
C LEU A 130 5.76 -4.26 31.38
N LYS A 131 6.73 -5.17 31.36
CA LYS A 131 7.59 -5.39 30.18
C LYS A 131 6.80 -5.84 28.95
N ASN A 132 5.80 -6.71 29.13
CA ASN A 132 4.95 -7.18 28.04
C ASN A 132 4.08 -6.03 27.49
N THR A 133 3.47 -5.24 28.36
CA THR A 133 2.67 -4.07 27.96
C THR A 133 3.53 -2.98 27.31
N GLU A 134 4.76 -2.74 27.77
CA GLU A 134 5.71 -1.85 27.09
C GLU A 134 6.09 -2.37 25.70
N ALA A 135 6.30 -3.69 25.55
CA ALA A 135 6.54 -4.30 24.24
C ALA A 135 5.32 -4.16 23.31
N GLU A 136 4.10 -4.29 23.82
CA GLU A 136 2.88 -4.05 23.06
C GLU A 136 2.75 -2.57 22.64
N ILE A 137 3.01 -1.63 23.54
CA ILE A 137 2.98 -0.19 23.24
C ILE A 137 4.01 0.16 22.16
N THR A 138 5.23 -0.34 22.27
CA THR A 138 6.28 -0.09 21.25
C THR A 138 5.92 -0.70 19.90
N ASN A 139 5.34 -1.90 19.88
CA ASN A 139 4.84 -2.51 18.64
C ASN A 139 3.66 -1.73 18.04
N LEU A 140 2.69 -1.31 18.85
CA LEU A 140 1.57 -0.49 18.39
C LEU A 140 2.03 0.88 17.88
N ASN A 141 2.98 1.53 18.56
CA ASN A 141 3.57 2.78 18.10
C ASN A 141 4.32 2.60 16.78
N TYR A 142 5.06 1.50 16.63
CA TYR A 142 5.73 1.18 15.37
C TYR A 142 4.73 0.93 14.24
N GLN A 143 3.69 0.12 14.48
CA GLN A 143 2.63 -0.15 13.51
C GLN A 143 1.87 1.13 13.15
N SER A 144 1.53 1.96 14.13
CA SER A 144 0.88 3.25 13.88
C SER A 144 1.79 4.19 13.10
N SER A 145 3.07 4.29 13.44
CA SER A 145 4.03 5.13 12.71
C SER A 145 4.20 4.63 11.28
N LYS A 146 4.32 3.32 11.08
CA LYS A 146 4.46 2.72 9.76
C LYS A 146 3.19 2.90 8.93
N ASN A 147 2.01 2.59 9.48
CA ASN A 147 0.74 2.77 8.79
C ASN A 147 0.54 4.25 8.43
N ASN A 148 0.84 5.18 9.35
CA ASN A 148 0.74 6.60 9.07
C ASN A 148 1.71 7.00 7.95
N GLN A 149 2.95 6.51 7.96
CA GLN A 149 3.91 6.74 6.89
C GLN A 149 3.44 6.18 5.55
N ASP A 150 3.01 4.93 5.49
CA ASP A 150 2.52 4.28 4.28
C ASP A 150 1.26 4.99 3.74
N THR A 151 0.33 5.40 4.62
CA THR A 151 -0.83 6.22 4.25
C THR A 151 -0.43 7.61 3.77
N LEU A 152 0.58 8.23 4.37
CA LEU A 152 1.08 9.53 3.94
C LEU A 152 1.74 9.42 2.56
N GLU A 153 2.56 8.40 2.32
CA GLU A 153 3.21 8.16 1.02
C GLU A 153 2.17 7.91 -0.09
N THR A 154 1.13 7.14 0.20
CA THR A 154 0.04 6.92 -0.77
C THR A 154 -0.77 8.19 -1.03
N LEU A 155 -1.09 8.97 0.01
CA LEU A 155 -1.77 10.26 -0.15
C LEU A 155 -0.89 11.28 -0.89
N GLU A 156 0.41 11.31 -0.65
CA GLU A 156 1.36 12.14 -1.40
C GLU A 156 1.45 11.72 -2.87
N ALA A 157 1.44 10.41 -3.16
CA ALA A 157 1.40 9.89 -4.52
C ALA A 157 0.09 10.30 -5.22
N HIS A 158 -1.05 10.16 -4.55
CA HIS A 158 -2.34 10.62 -5.07
C HIS A 158 -2.35 12.14 -5.28
N LYS A 159 -1.78 12.92 -4.36
CA LYS A 159 -1.64 14.38 -4.49
C LYS A 159 -0.82 14.73 -5.74
N LYS A 160 0.37 14.14 -5.90
CA LYS A 160 1.24 14.39 -7.07
C LYS A 160 0.53 14.05 -8.38
N PHE A 161 -0.21 12.93 -8.40
CA PHE A 161 -1.02 12.54 -9.55
C PHE A 161 -2.12 13.56 -9.87
N LEU A 162 -2.84 14.05 -8.86
CA LEU A 162 -3.86 15.08 -9.03
C LEU A 162 -3.25 16.41 -9.49
N GLU A 163 -2.07 16.78 -9.00
CA GLU A 163 -1.33 17.95 -9.48
C GLU A 163 -0.93 17.81 -10.95
N GLU A 164 -0.50 16.63 -11.39
CA GLU A 164 -0.16 16.36 -12.80
C GLU A 164 -1.39 16.45 -13.73
N LEU A 165 -2.56 16.03 -13.25
CA LEU A 165 -3.81 16.14 -13.99
C LEU A 165 -4.45 17.53 -13.91
N SER A 166 -4.05 18.36 -12.95
CA SER A 166 -4.63 19.70 -12.75
C SER A 166 -4.11 20.68 -13.79
N ASP A 167 -4.93 21.67 -14.12
CA ASP A 167 -4.55 22.68 -15.10
C ASP A 167 -3.47 23.62 -14.51
N ALA A 168 -2.48 23.98 -15.33
CA ALA A 168 -1.34 24.79 -14.89
C ALA A 168 -1.76 26.18 -14.36
N GLU A 169 -2.88 26.72 -14.86
CA GLU A 169 -3.45 27.98 -14.39
C GLU A 169 -4.00 27.88 -12.97
N PHE A 170 -4.72 26.79 -12.66
CA PHE A 170 -5.25 26.53 -11.32
C PHE A 170 -4.12 26.36 -10.29
N LEU A 171 -3.08 25.60 -10.63
CA LEU A 171 -1.91 25.41 -9.76
C LEU A 171 -1.20 26.73 -9.44
N LYS A 172 -1.10 27.63 -10.42
CA LYS A 172 -0.49 28.95 -10.22
C LYS A 172 -1.34 29.82 -9.30
N GLU A 173 -2.65 29.88 -9.52
CA GLU A 173 -3.57 30.64 -8.66
C GLU A 173 -3.54 30.13 -7.22
N ASN A 174 -3.56 28.81 -7.02
CA ASN A 174 -3.53 28.21 -5.70
C ASN A 174 -2.21 28.51 -4.96
N ARG A 175 -1.06 28.42 -5.66
CA ARG A 175 0.25 28.83 -5.11
C ARG A 175 0.27 30.31 -4.73
N GLU A 176 -0.35 31.18 -5.53
CA GLU A 176 -0.45 32.60 -5.21
C GLU A 176 -1.34 32.88 -3.99
N LYS A 177 -2.46 32.15 -3.83
CA LYS A 177 -3.30 32.21 -2.63
C LYS A 177 -2.54 31.76 -1.38
N GLN A 178 -1.90 30.59 -1.43
CA GLN A 178 -1.08 30.09 -0.33
C GLN A 178 0.04 31.07 0.05
N GLN A 179 0.72 31.67 -0.93
CA GLN A 179 1.74 32.68 -0.65
C GLN A 179 1.16 33.94 0.01
N LYS A 180 -0.06 34.36 -0.34
CA LYS A 180 -0.72 35.50 0.31
C LYS A 180 -1.07 35.17 1.76
N GLU A 181 -1.59 33.98 2.02
CA GLU A 181 -1.92 33.51 3.37
C GLU A 181 -0.68 33.37 4.25
N ILE A 182 0.41 32.78 3.73
CA ILE A 182 1.70 32.69 4.41
C ILE A 182 2.24 34.09 4.73
N LYS A 183 2.15 35.03 3.78
CA LYS A 183 2.59 36.42 4.00
C LYS A 183 1.73 37.15 5.04
N ALA A 184 0.42 36.90 5.06
CA ALA A 184 -0.47 37.45 6.08
C ALA A 184 -0.12 36.89 7.47
N LEU A 185 0.03 35.57 7.58
CA LEU A 185 0.40 34.89 8.81
C LEU A 185 1.77 35.34 9.33
N LYS A 186 2.75 35.54 8.43
CA LYS A 186 4.06 36.10 8.79
C LYS A 186 3.92 37.51 9.37
N LYS A 187 3.09 38.37 8.78
CA LYS A 187 2.84 39.71 9.31
C LYS A 187 2.20 39.65 10.70
N ASP A 188 1.18 38.82 10.86
CA ASP A 188 0.49 38.65 12.14
C ASP A 188 1.46 38.15 13.22
N TRP A 189 2.26 37.12 12.91
CA TRP A 189 3.31 36.61 13.79
C TRP A 189 4.34 37.68 14.18
N ILE A 190 4.81 38.49 13.21
CA ILE A 190 5.74 39.60 13.50
C ILE A 190 5.09 40.61 14.44
N THR A 191 3.82 40.96 14.23
CA THR A 191 3.12 41.93 15.09
C THR A 191 2.91 41.39 16.51
N GLU A 192 2.59 40.12 16.65
CA GLU A 192 2.40 39.44 17.94
C GLU A 192 3.73 39.37 18.70
N GLN A 193 4.82 38.97 18.04
CA GLN A 193 6.15 38.90 18.65
C GLN A 193 6.71 40.29 19.04
N LEU A 194 6.45 41.33 18.22
CA LEU A 194 6.81 42.70 18.58
C LEU A 194 5.98 43.24 19.75
N ALA A 195 4.70 42.88 19.84
CA ALA A 195 3.84 43.22 20.97
C ALA A 195 4.29 42.51 22.26
N GLU A 196 4.62 41.22 22.17
CA GLU A 196 5.18 40.45 23.29
C GLU A 196 6.51 41.04 23.78
N SER A 197 7.43 41.39 22.87
CA SER A 197 8.69 42.05 23.21
C SER A 197 8.49 43.41 23.89
N LYS A 198 7.45 44.17 23.51
CA LYS A 198 7.08 45.42 24.19
C LYS A 198 6.47 45.17 25.58
N SER A 199 5.65 44.13 25.76
CA SER A 199 5.05 43.78 27.05
C SER A 199 6.08 43.24 28.06
N LYS A 200 7.02 42.41 27.59
CA LYS A 200 8.15 41.88 28.39
C LYS A 200 9.25 42.93 28.58
N GLY A 201 9.27 43.97 27.75
CA GLY A 201 10.20 45.10 27.78
C GLY A 201 10.04 46.08 28.95
N ILE A 202 9.01 45.92 29.80
CA ILE A 202 8.87 46.71 31.04
C ILE A 202 9.65 46.09 32.22
N PHE A 203 10.04 44.80 32.17
CA PHE A 203 10.63 44.13 33.35
C PHE A 203 12.13 43.81 33.29
N THR A 204 12.87 44.07 32.20
CA THR A 204 14.30 43.65 32.15
C THR A 204 15.22 44.56 31.33
N GLN A 205 15.23 45.88 31.56
CA GLN A 205 16.36 46.70 31.06
C GLN A 205 17.64 46.58 31.92
N GLU A 206 17.58 46.00 33.12
CA GLU A 206 18.75 45.89 34.02
C GLU A 206 19.46 44.53 34.03
N ALA A 207 18.83 43.46 33.52
CA ALA A 207 19.40 42.11 33.60
C ALA A 207 20.15 41.63 32.33
N ALA A 208 19.98 42.29 31.18
CA ALA A 208 20.52 41.82 29.90
C ALA A 208 22.02 42.09 29.67
N LYS A 209 22.70 42.83 30.56
CA LYS A 209 24.15 43.07 30.46
C LYS A 209 25.02 41.98 31.09
N LYS A 210 24.44 40.92 31.67
CA LYS A 210 25.21 39.87 32.38
C LYS A 210 24.67 38.44 32.14
N SER A 211 24.71 37.92 30.92
CA SER A 211 24.78 36.46 30.70
C SER A 211 25.12 36.13 29.24
N GLY A 212 26.38 35.75 28.99
CA GLY A 212 26.93 35.53 27.65
C GLY A 212 26.56 34.22 26.94
N LYS A 213 25.61 33.42 27.45
CA LYS A 213 25.19 32.17 26.80
C LYS A 213 23.70 31.92 27.05
N LYS A 214 22.84 32.44 26.16
CA LYS A 214 21.46 31.94 26.02
C LYS A 214 21.44 30.91 24.91
N ASP A 215 20.74 29.81 25.15
CA ASP A 215 20.50 28.71 24.19
C ASP A 215 20.12 29.23 22.81
N GLU A 216 20.73 28.66 21.77
CA GLU A 216 20.45 28.93 20.34
C GLU A 216 18.94 28.84 20.04
N ARG A 217 18.23 27.93 20.70
CA ARG A 217 16.77 27.76 20.57
C ARG A 217 15.97 28.98 21.01
N ILE A 218 16.40 29.66 22.07
CA ILE A 218 15.72 30.88 22.57
C ILE A 218 15.97 32.04 21.61
N ARG A 219 17.16 32.08 20.98
CA ARG A 219 17.47 33.09 19.96
C ARG A 219 16.61 32.94 18.71
N MET A 220 16.27 31.71 18.32
CA MET A 220 15.46 31.44 17.12
C MET A 220 13.97 31.77 17.27
N THR A 221 13.45 31.88 18.49
CA THR A 221 12.04 32.18 18.76
C THR A 221 11.74 33.65 19.08
N THR A 222 12.75 34.45 19.45
CA THR A 222 12.54 35.85 19.88
C THR A 222 12.81 36.82 18.73
N ILE A 223 11.95 37.81 18.49
CA ILE A 223 12.20 38.87 17.48
C ILE A 223 12.79 40.13 18.13
N THR A 224 13.88 40.67 17.55
CA THR A 224 14.46 41.99 17.85
C THR A 224 14.15 42.98 16.72
N PRO A 225 13.95 44.28 17.02
CA PRO A 225 13.51 45.27 16.03
C PRO A 225 14.46 45.51 14.85
N ASP A 226 15.76 45.27 15.03
CA ASP A 226 16.81 45.56 14.03
C ASP A 226 17.14 44.37 13.10
N MET A 227 16.30 43.34 13.03
CA MET A 227 16.57 42.17 12.18
C MET A 227 16.23 42.39 10.72
N SER A 228 17.04 41.80 9.84
CA SER A 228 16.77 41.77 8.40
C SER A 228 15.54 40.92 8.07
N ASP A 229 14.81 41.29 7.01
CA ASP A 229 13.64 40.56 6.51
C ASP A 229 13.95 39.10 6.19
N GLU A 230 15.18 38.79 5.74
CA GLU A 230 15.64 37.42 5.47
C GLU A 230 15.82 36.60 6.75
N GLU A 231 16.30 37.23 7.84
CA GLU A 231 16.46 36.58 9.13
C GLU A 231 15.11 36.33 9.80
N MET A 232 14.18 37.28 9.67
CA MET A 232 12.81 37.10 10.09
C MET A 232 12.10 35.98 9.32
N ASP A 233 12.41 35.81 8.04
CA ASP A 233 11.86 34.71 7.23
C ASP A 233 12.37 33.35 7.70
N LYS A 234 13.68 33.20 7.93
CA LYS A 234 14.27 31.97 8.46
C LYS A 234 13.70 31.60 9.83
N ARG A 235 13.47 32.58 10.71
CA ARG A 235 12.87 32.35 12.03
C ARG A 235 11.39 32.00 11.95
N PHE A 236 10.64 32.68 11.08
CA PHE A 236 9.24 32.33 10.83
C PHE A 236 9.11 30.90 10.31
N GLN A 237 9.92 30.52 9.32
CA GLN A 237 9.95 29.16 8.78
C GLN A 237 10.31 28.12 9.86
N TYR A 238 11.30 28.43 10.71
CA TYR A 238 11.66 27.58 11.84
C TYR A 238 10.52 27.44 12.87
N CYS A 239 9.83 28.54 13.19
CA CYS A 239 8.71 28.50 14.13
C CYS A 239 7.51 27.75 13.52
N LEU A 240 7.26 27.93 12.23
CA LEU A 240 6.20 27.23 11.50
C LEU A 240 6.47 25.73 11.42
N SER A 241 7.71 25.30 11.13
CA SER A 241 8.06 23.88 11.05
C SER A 241 8.01 23.16 12.40
N ASN A 242 8.22 23.89 13.50
CA ASN A 242 8.16 23.36 14.87
C ASN A 242 6.79 23.59 15.55
N PHE A 243 5.76 24.00 14.79
CA PHE A 243 4.40 24.26 15.30
C PHE A 243 4.34 25.29 16.44
N LEU A 244 5.24 26.28 16.44
CA LEU A 244 5.32 27.36 17.43
C LEU A 244 4.51 28.60 17.04
N VAL A 245 3.89 28.60 15.84
CA VAL A 245 3.01 29.66 15.35
C VAL A 245 1.57 29.17 15.42
N SER A 246 0.66 30.01 15.92
CA SER A 246 -0.77 29.71 15.91
C SER A 246 -1.32 29.85 14.50
N VAL A 247 -1.61 28.71 13.86
CA VAL A 247 -2.06 28.66 12.48
C VAL A 247 -3.56 28.38 12.43
N PRO A 248 -4.36 29.07 11.58
CA PRO A 248 -5.77 28.74 11.38
C PRO A 248 -5.94 27.26 10.95
N LYS A 249 -7.01 26.61 11.42
CA LYS A 249 -7.30 25.18 11.13
C LYS A 249 -7.31 24.84 9.64
N ASN A 250 -7.61 25.82 8.79
CA ASN A 250 -7.74 25.64 7.34
C ASN A 250 -6.44 25.96 6.58
N PHE A 251 -5.38 26.40 7.23
CA PHE A 251 -4.14 26.82 6.54
C PHE A 251 -3.45 25.68 5.77
N TYR A 252 -3.57 24.45 6.25
CA TYR A 252 -3.05 23.27 5.57
C TYR A 252 -4.06 22.65 4.58
N HIS A 253 -5.26 23.24 4.43
CA HIS A 253 -6.22 22.78 3.43
C HIS A 253 -5.82 23.38 2.07
N GLU A 254 -5.19 22.57 1.25
CA GLU A 254 -4.93 22.94 -0.13
C GLU A 254 -6.19 22.70 -0.99
N GLU A 255 -6.60 23.70 -1.76
CA GLU A 255 -7.69 23.52 -2.72
C GLU A 255 -7.23 22.59 -3.86
N ILE A 256 -7.98 21.50 -4.09
CA ILE A 256 -7.78 20.57 -5.20
C ILE A 256 -8.81 20.91 -6.29
N GLN A 257 -8.41 20.84 -7.56
CA GLN A 257 -9.29 21.15 -8.69
C GLN A 257 -10.48 20.19 -8.79
N PHE A 258 -10.22 18.90 -8.57
CA PHE A 258 -11.21 17.83 -8.66
C PHE A 258 -11.92 17.64 -7.32
N LYS A 259 -13.23 17.87 -7.28
CA LYS A 259 -14.04 17.75 -6.06
C LYS A 259 -14.85 16.46 -6.04
N ASP A 260 -15.27 16.00 -7.22
CA ASP A 260 -16.02 14.78 -7.39
C ASP A 260 -15.13 13.69 -8.02
N PRO A 261 -15.10 12.46 -7.47
CA PRO A 261 -14.29 11.36 -8.01
C PRO A 261 -14.56 11.04 -9.49
N ASP A 262 -15.80 11.26 -9.94
CA ASP A 262 -16.22 10.96 -11.31
C ASP A 262 -15.62 11.92 -12.34
N GLU A 263 -15.18 13.12 -11.96
CA GLU A 263 -14.57 14.11 -12.86
C GLU A 263 -13.26 13.59 -13.46
N ILE A 264 -12.47 12.86 -12.66
CA ILE A 264 -11.22 12.26 -13.12
C ILE A 264 -11.53 11.12 -14.10
N SER A 265 -12.50 10.26 -13.76
CA SER A 265 -12.93 9.19 -14.66
C SER A 265 -13.48 9.73 -15.99
N GLN A 266 -14.22 10.84 -15.97
CA GLN A 266 -14.66 11.51 -17.19
C GLN A 266 -13.48 12.06 -18.00
N LYS A 267 -12.52 12.72 -17.35
CA LYS A 267 -11.29 13.22 -18.03
C LYS A 267 -10.49 12.06 -18.66
N PHE A 268 -10.43 10.91 -18.01
CA PHE A 268 -9.82 9.70 -18.58
C PHE A 268 -10.62 9.14 -19.75
N ASN A 269 -11.94 9.02 -19.63
CA ASN A 269 -12.79 8.56 -20.74
C ASN A 269 -12.64 9.47 -21.97
N ASP A 270 -12.60 10.79 -21.77
CA ASP A 270 -12.37 11.76 -22.84
C ASP A 270 -10.99 11.59 -23.48
N LEU A 271 -9.96 11.33 -22.67
CA LEU A 271 -8.60 11.05 -23.16
C LEU A 271 -8.52 9.71 -23.89
N GLU A 272 -9.23 8.68 -23.41
CA GLU A 272 -9.34 7.37 -24.07
C GLU A 272 -10.05 7.50 -25.41
N GLU A 273 -11.16 8.23 -25.47
CA GLU A 273 -11.89 8.49 -26.71
C GLU A 273 -11.02 9.27 -27.70
N LYS A 274 -10.33 10.33 -27.25
CA LYS A 274 -9.39 11.08 -28.08
C LYS A 274 -8.22 10.21 -28.56
N ASN A 275 -7.64 9.39 -27.70
CA ASN A 275 -6.55 8.49 -28.07
C ASN A 275 -7.03 7.44 -29.08
N LEU A 276 -8.21 6.86 -28.87
CA LEU A 276 -8.81 5.90 -29.78
C LEU A 276 -9.10 6.55 -31.14
N PHE A 277 -9.63 7.79 -31.13
CA PHE A 277 -9.83 8.59 -32.34
C PHE A 277 -8.50 8.83 -33.08
N LEU A 278 -7.44 9.23 -32.38
CA LEU A 278 -6.12 9.45 -32.97
C LEU A 278 -5.53 8.15 -33.54
N ILE A 279 -5.72 7.02 -32.86
CA ILE A 279 -5.30 5.70 -33.36
C ILE A 279 -6.06 5.35 -34.64
N HIS A 280 -7.37 5.54 -34.67
CA HIS A 280 -8.18 5.29 -35.86
C HIS A 280 -7.79 6.22 -37.02
N ALA A 281 -7.67 7.52 -36.78
CA ALA A 281 -7.25 8.48 -37.78
C ALA A 281 -5.86 8.12 -38.34
N ARG A 282 -4.93 7.71 -37.48
CA ARG A 282 -3.62 7.22 -37.91
C ARG A 282 -3.71 5.97 -38.75
N GLN A 283 -4.53 4.99 -38.37
CA GLN A 283 -4.73 3.76 -39.14
C GLN A 283 -5.37 4.06 -40.51
N GLU A 284 -6.33 4.99 -40.60
CA GLU A 284 -6.93 5.42 -41.86
C GLU A 284 -5.91 6.10 -42.77
N ILE A 285 -5.05 6.96 -42.22
CA ILE A 285 -3.95 7.59 -42.96
C ILE A 285 -2.94 6.54 -43.41
N GLU A 286 -2.57 5.58 -42.57
CA GLU A 286 -1.65 4.50 -42.94
C GLU A 286 -2.24 3.61 -44.05
N GLN A 287 -3.55 3.32 -43.99
CA GLN A 287 -4.24 2.58 -45.05
C GLN A 287 -4.31 3.38 -46.35
N SER A 288 -4.62 4.67 -46.33
CA SER A 288 -4.66 5.50 -47.54
C SER A 288 -3.26 5.62 -48.18
N LEU A 289 -2.21 5.71 -47.37
CA LEU A 289 -0.82 5.71 -47.82
C LEU A 289 -0.42 4.36 -48.43
N GLU A 290 -0.83 3.25 -47.83
CA GLU A 290 -0.64 1.89 -48.36
C GLU A 290 -1.34 1.71 -49.73
N GLU A 291 -2.57 2.25 -49.88
CA GLU A 291 -3.31 2.24 -51.15
C GLU A 291 -2.59 3.07 -52.22
N LEU A 292 -2.16 4.31 -51.89
CA LEU A 292 -1.36 5.16 -52.78
C LEU A 292 -0.06 4.47 -53.22
N ARG A 293 0.64 3.79 -52.30
CA ARG A 293 1.86 3.03 -52.64
C ARG A 293 1.57 1.86 -53.59
N LYS A 294 0.44 1.17 -53.42
CA LYS A 294 0.04 0.09 -54.34
C LYS A 294 -0.29 0.63 -55.72
N GLU A 295 -0.96 1.77 -55.80
CA GLU A 295 -1.26 2.44 -57.05
C GLU A 295 0.00 2.93 -57.76
N ASP A 296 0.93 3.58 -57.05
CA ASP A 296 2.24 3.97 -57.57
C ASP A 296 3.00 2.74 -58.11
N LYS A 297 3.02 1.63 -57.36
CA LYS A 297 3.65 0.38 -57.81
C LYS A 297 2.98 -0.19 -59.06
N LYS A 298 1.65 -0.09 -59.19
CA LYS A 298 0.91 -0.54 -60.38
C LYS A 298 1.26 0.33 -61.59
N ILE A 299 1.22 1.66 -61.43
CA ILE A 299 1.57 2.63 -62.48
C ILE A 299 3.01 2.40 -62.94
N ARG A 300 3.96 2.22 -62.00
CA ARG A 300 5.36 1.90 -62.34
C ARG A 300 5.48 0.63 -63.18
N LYS A 301 4.74 -0.43 -62.84
CA LYS A 301 4.72 -1.67 -63.63
C LYS A 301 4.18 -1.44 -65.04
N GLU A 302 3.01 -0.79 -65.16
CA GLU A 302 2.40 -0.47 -66.45
C GLU A 302 3.33 0.38 -67.32
N LEU A 303 4.00 1.38 -66.73
CA LEU A 303 4.99 2.19 -67.42
C LEU A 303 6.22 1.38 -67.88
N THR A 304 6.72 0.46 -67.04
CA THR A 304 7.83 -0.42 -67.43
C THR A 304 7.45 -1.38 -68.56
N GLU A 305 6.24 -1.91 -68.54
CA GLU A 305 5.71 -2.78 -69.60
C GLU A 305 5.53 -2.02 -70.91
N ARG A 306 4.96 -0.81 -70.86
CA ARG A 306 4.86 0.08 -72.03
C ARG A 306 6.24 0.41 -72.58
N LYS A 307 7.21 0.75 -71.72
CA LYS A 307 8.60 1.00 -72.13
C LYS A 307 9.21 -0.21 -72.84
N LEU A 308 9.03 -1.41 -72.29
CA LEU A 308 9.54 -2.65 -72.90
C LEU A 308 8.87 -2.93 -74.25
N ASN A 309 7.56 -2.71 -74.36
CA ASN A 309 6.84 -2.87 -75.63
C ASN A 309 7.31 -1.86 -76.69
N TYR A 310 7.53 -0.61 -76.31
CA TYR A 310 8.10 0.39 -77.20
C TYR A 310 9.53 0.03 -77.62
N GLN A 311 10.35 -0.49 -76.72
CA GLN A 311 11.70 -0.98 -77.06
C GLN A 311 11.64 -2.14 -78.07
N LYS A 312 10.79 -3.14 -77.84
CA LYS A 312 10.60 -4.25 -78.79
C LYS A 312 10.08 -3.77 -80.15
N LYS A 313 9.15 -2.82 -80.16
CA LYS A 313 8.62 -2.25 -81.41
C LYS A 313 9.71 -1.46 -82.15
N LEU A 314 10.55 -0.74 -81.43
CA LEU A 314 11.71 -0.05 -81.99
C LEU A 314 12.70 -1.04 -82.60
N GLU A 315 13.06 -2.10 -81.87
CA GLU A 315 13.95 -3.17 -82.35
C GLU A 315 13.41 -3.86 -83.61
N LEU A 316 12.11 -4.16 -83.65
CA LEU A 316 11.45 -4.69 -84.85
C LEU A 316 11.46 -3.71 -86.03
N LEU A 317 11.31 -2.41 -85.77
CA LEU A 317 11.40 -1.39 -86.82
C LEU A 317 12.84 -1.26 -87.33
N GLU A 318 13.84 -1.27 -86.45
CA GLU A 318 15.26 -1.27 -86.82
C GLU A 318 15.63 -2.52 -87.64
N GLU A 319 15.13 -3.70 -87.27
CA GLU A 319 15.32 -4.93 -88.03
C GLU A 319 14.61 -4.89 -89.39
N ASN A 320 13.39 -4.35 -89.44
CA ASN A 320 12.67 -4.14 -90.70
C ASN A 320 13.36 -3.12 -91.61
N GLU A 321 13.87 -2.02 -91.06
CA GLU A 321 14.66 -1.04 -91.81
C GLU A 321 15.92 -1.69 -92.37
N LYS A 322 16.66 -2.43 -91.55
CA LYS A 322 17.83 -3.19 -91.99
C LYS A 322 17.48 -4.16 -93.13
N ASN A 323 16.42 -4.94 -92.98
CA ASN A 323 15.93 -5.85 -94.01
C ASN A 323 15.47 -5.10 -95.28
N TYR A 324 14.87 -3.91 -95.15
CA TYR A 324 14.47 -3.08 -96.28
C TYR A 324 15.69 -2.60 -97.06
N TYR A 325 16.72 -2.08 -96.37
CA TYR A 325 17.97 -1.65 -96.99
C TYR A 325 18.74 -2.83 -97.62
N ASP A 326 18.80 -3.99 -96.96
CA ASP A 326 19.44 -5.20 -97.49
C ASP A 326 18.73 -5.75 -98.75
N ASN A 327 17.41 -5.61 -98.85
CA ASN A 327 16.61 -6.11 -99.99
C ASN A 327 16.51 -5.13 -101.18
N ILE A 328 16.71 -3.83 -100.95
CA ILE A 328 16.58 -2.77 -101.97
C ILE A 328 17.93 -2.25 -102.45
N GLY A 329 18.98 -2.33 -101.62
CA GLY A 329 20.37 -2.02 -102.02
C GLY A 329 20.80 -2.68 -103.33
N PRO A 330 20.47 -3.98 -103.59
CA PRO A 330 20.81 -4.63 -104.86
C PRO A 330 19.87 -4.26 -106.03
N LYS A 331 18.66 -3.75 -105.76
CA LYS A 331 17.63 -3.49 -106.79
C LYS A 331 17.61 -2.04 -107.28
N VAL A 332 18.00 -1.06 -106.45
CA VAL A 332 18.04 0.36 -106.83
C VAL A 332 19.33 0.72 -107.59
N ALA A 333 20.42 -0.04 -107.42
CA ALA A 333 21.62 0.11 -108.25
C ALA A 333 21.36 -0.17 -109.75
N GLY A 334 20.31 -0.94 -110.10
CA GLY A 334 19.91 -1.23 -111.47
C GLY A 334 18.97 -0.20 -112.11
N PHE A 335 18.44 0.77 -111.36
CA PHE A 335 17.44 1.74 -111.83
C PHE A 335 18.02 3.15 -112.09
N ALA A 336 19.30 3.38 -111.78
CA ALA A 336 19.99 4.66 -111.91
C ALA A 336 20.61 4.92 -113.31
N SER A 337 19.99 4.42 -114.38
CA SER A 337 20.56 4.51 -115.75
C SER A 337 19.57 4.97 -116.81
N HIS A 338 18.70 5.95 -116.55
CA HIS A 338 18.00 6.67 -117.61
C HIS A 338 17.88 8.16 -117.29
N PRO A 339 18.59 9.06 -118.01
CA PRO A 339 18.45 10.50 -117.84
C PRO A 339 17.26 11.00 -118.67
N ARG A 340 16.43 11.87 -118.09
CA ARG A 340 15.50 12.71 -118.86
C ARG A 340 15.59 14.16 -118.42
N ASN A 341 15.98 14.97 -119.41
CA ASN A 341 15.90 16.43 -119.44
C ASN A 341 14.44 16.92 -119.36
N ALA A 342 14.20 17.97 -118.58
CA ALA A 342 13.12 18.96 -118.72
C ALA A 342 13.71 20.28 -118.18
N LYS A 343 14.05 21.31 -118.96
CA LYS A 343 13.25 22.24 -119.79
C LYS A 343 12.13 22.95 -119.02
N GLU A 344 12.52 24.12 -118.49
CA GLU A 344 11.85 25.42 -118.32
C GLU A 344 10.43 25.62 -118.91
N GLU A 345 9.42 24.86 -118.44
CA GLU A 345 7.99 25.16 -118.71
C GLU A 345 7.13 25.34 -117.43
N ASP A 346 7.75 25.45 -116.25
CA ASP A 346 7.03 25.32 -114.97
C ASP A 346 6.45 26.62 -114.36
N GLU A 347 6.50 27.79 -115.00
CA GLU A 347 5.92 29.01 -114.38
C GLU A 347 4.39 29.13 -114.55
N GLU A 348 3.83 28.72 -115.68
CA GLU A 348 2.36 28.72 -115.89
C GLU A 348 1.67 27.59 -115.10
N ASP A 349 2.28 26.41 -115.03
CA ASP A 349 1.73 25.26 -114.31
C ASP A 349 1.76 25.47 -112.78
N VAL A 350 2.76 26.16 -112.24
CA VAL A 350 2.82 26.50 -110.80
C VAL A 350 1.76 27.54 -110.44
N SER A 351 1.48 28.51 -111.32
CA SER A 351 0.43 29.52 -111.09
C SER A 351 -0.97 28.88 -111.05
N VAL A 352 -1.28 28.00 -112.01
CA VAL A 352 -2.55 27.25 -112.05
C VAL A 352 -2.68 26.31 -110.84
N LEU A 353 -1.58 25.69 -110.40
CA LEU A 353 -1.56 24.84 -109.22
C LEU A 353 -1.80 25.63 -107.92
N LEU A 354 -1.25 26.84 -107.81
CA LEU A 354 -1.45 27.74 -106.66
C LEU A 354 -2.90 28.26 -106.60
N GLU A 355 -3.51 28.57 -107.74
CA GLU A 355 -4.93 28.93 -107.84
C GLU A 355 -5.83 27.76 -107.41
N HIS A 356 -5.52 26.54 -107.86
CA HIS A 356 -6.24 25.33 -107.47
C HIS A 356 -6.08 25.00 -105.98
N LEU A 357 -4.89 25.21 -105.43
CA LEU A 357 -4.60 25.04 -104.01
C LEU A 357 -5.37 26.07 -103.16
N ARG A 358 -5.40 27.33 -103.59
CA ARG A 358 -6.18 28.39 -102.94
C ARG A 358 -7.67 28.06 -102.92
N ASN A 359 -8.22 27.57 -104.03
CA ASN A 359 -9.62 27.12 -104.09
C ASN A 359 -9.92 25.96 -103.14
N LYS A 360 -9.00 24.98 -103.01
CA LYS A 360 -9.14 23.88 -102.03
C LYS A 360 -9.10 24.39 -100.60
N ILE A 361 -8.19 25.30 -100.29
CA ILE A 361 -8.07 25.92 -98.95
C ILE A 361 -9.32 26.73 -98.63
N GLU A 362 -9.89 27.45 -99.59
CA GLU A 362 -11.15 28.18 -99.42
C GLU A 362 -12.33 27.24 -99.11
N ILE A 363 -12.40 26.08 -99.78
CA ILE A 363 -13.42 25.06 -99.50
C ILE A 363 -13.28 24.49 -98.08
N VAL A 364 -12.04 24.23 -97.63
CA VAL A 364 -11.79 23.69 -96.29
C VAL A 364 -12.06 24.75 -95.22
N CYS A 365 -11.67 26.00 -95.46
CA CYS A 365 -11.92 27.12 -94.56
C CYS A 365 -13.43 27.39 -94.39
N LYS A 366 -14.22 27.28 -95.47
CA LYS A 366 -15.70 27.35 -95.41
C LYS A 366 -16.33 26.18 -94.64
N LYS A 367 -15.67 25.03 -94.56
CA LYS A 367 -16.17 23.86 -93.82
C LYS A 367 -15.78 23.88 -92.34
N THR A 368 -14.66 24.50 -91.98
CA THR A 368 -14.19 24.59 -90.59
C THR A 368 -14.85 25.72 -89.80
N LYS A 369 -15.25 26.82 -90.46
CA LYS A 369 -15.97 27.94 -89.82
C LYS A 369 -17.42 28.02 -90.30
N ALA A 370 -18.37 28.04 -89.37
CA ALA A 370 -19.79 28.24 -89.66
C ALA A 370 -20.08 29.72 -89.97
N GLU A 371 -20.28 30.00 -91.26
CA GLU A 371 -20.99 31.16 -91.85
C GLU A 371 -20.46 32.59 -91.60
N LYS A 372 -20.20 33.30 -92.72
CA LYS A 372 -19.87 34.74 -92.88
C LYS A 372 -18.46 35.19 -92.51
N ILE A 373 -17.47 34.78 -93.32
CA ILE A 373 -16.22 35.53 -93.47
C ILE A 373 -15.99 35.78 -94.95
N ASP A 374 -15.72 37.03 -95.34
CA ASP A 374 -15.35 37.39 -96.70
C ASP A 374 -13.94 36.88 -96.98
N LEU A 375 -13.84 35.73 -97.65
CA LEU A 375 -12.59 35.02 -97.94
C LEU A 375 -11.80 35.67 -99.07
N THR A 376 -12.38 36.63 -99.79
CA THR A 376 -11.73 37.28 -100.93
C THR A 376 -10.59 38.22 -100.51
N ALA A 377 -10.63 38.74 -99.29
CA ALA A 377 -9.64 39.68 -98.74
C ALA A 377 -8.49 39.03 -97.95
N LYS A 378 -8.54 37.71 -97.68
CA LYS A 378 -7.51 37.02 -96.88
C LYS A 378 -6.47 36.34 -97.77
N GLY A 379 -5.21 36.39 -97.34
CA GLY A 379 -4.12 35.62 -97.96
C GLY A 379 -4.25 34.12 -97.70
N THR A 380 -3.67 33.29 -98.56
CA THR A 380 -3.73 31.82 -98.46
C THR A 380 -3.15 31.29 -97.14
N ILE A 381 -2.11 31.96 -96.62
CA ILE A 381 -1.46 31.64 -95.34
C ILE A 381 -2.38 31.98 -94.17
N ASP A 382 -3.09 33.11 -94.22
CA ASP A 382 -4.03 33.50 -93.16
C ASP A 382 -5.22 32.54 -93.09
N MET A 383 -5.70 32.04 -94.23
CA MET A 383 -6.73 31.01 -94.28
C MET A 383 -6.27 29.68 -93.66
N LEU A 384 -5.00 29.31 -93.85
CA LEU A 384 -4.43 28.10 -93.26
C LEU A 384 -4.22 28.24 -91.75
N SER A 385 -3.73 29.39 -91.28
CA SER A 385 -3.60 29.69 -89.85
C SER A 385 -4.97 29.70 -89.16
N ASP A 386 -5.99 30.23 -89.83
CA ASP A 386 -7.38 30.18 -89.38
C ASP A 386 -7.94 28.74 -89.29
N ILE A 387 -7.53 27.85 -90.20
CA ILE A 387 -7.91 26.43 -90.17
C ILE A 387 -7.19 25.72 -89.02
N GLU A 388 -5.91 26.03 -88.79
CA GLU A 388 -5.11 25.47 -87.70
C GLU A 388 -5.71 25.80 -86.33
N ILE A 389 -6.04 27.07 -86.09
CA ILE A 389 -6.72 27.50 -84.85
C ILE A 389 -8.04 26.77 -84.66
N ALA A 390 -8.87 26.65 -85.71
CA ALA A 390 -10.15 25.96 -85.61
C ALA A 390 -10.00 24.44 -85.36
N LEU A 391 -8.94 23.82 -85.89
CA LEU A 391 -8.64 22.42 -85.62
C LEU A 391 -8.16 22.23 -84.18
N ASP A 392 -7.32 23.12 -83.67
CA ASP A 392 -6.86 23.08 -82.28
C ASP A 392 -8.02 23.24 -81.29
N ASP A 393 -8.94 24.18 -81.54
CA ASP A 393 -10.15 24.35 -80.73
C ASP A 393 -11.01 23.07 -80.71
N ARG A 394 -11.20 22.45 -81.88
CA ARG A 394 -11.99 21.20 -81.98
C ARG A 394 -11.28 20.01 -81.34
N ILE A 395 -9.96 19.95 -81.41
CA ILE A 395 -9.16 18.94 -80.71
C ILE A 395 -9.26 19.15 -79.20
N HIS A 396 -9.22 20.40 -78.73
CA HIS A 396 -9.38 20.74 -77.32
C HIS A 396 -10.76 20.31 -76.79
N GLU A 397 -11.82 20.60 -77.55
CA GLU A 397 -13.19 20.17 -77.23
C GLU A 397 -13.30 18.63 -77.16
N LEU A 398 -12.70 17.91 -78.10
CA LEU A 398 -12.66 16.44 -78.08
C LEU A 398 -11.85 15.87 -76.90
N MET A 399 -10.80 16.57 -76.47
CA MET A 399 -10.04 16.18 -75.27
C MET A 399 -10.86 16.41 -73.99
N GLU A 400 -11.64 17.49 -73.92
CA GLU A 400 -12.52 17.78 -72.78
C GLU A 400 -13.63 16.72 -72.65
N TYR A 401 -14.28 16.34 -73.76
CA TYR A 401 -15.25 15.24 -73.77
C TYR A 401 -14.65 13.88 -73.36
N ARG A 402 -13.40 13.59 -73.77
CA ARG A 402 -12.71 12.37 -73.34
C ARG A 402 -12.43 12.38 -71.83
N TYR A 403 -12.08 13.53 -71.27
CA TYR A 403 -11.79 13.67 -69.85
C TYR A 403 -13.06 13.53 -68.99
N SER A 404 -14.19 14.08 -69.44
CA SER A 404 -15.48 13.91 -68.76
C SER A 404 -15.94 12.45 -68.75
N ASP A 405 -15.86 11.74 -69.88
CA ASP A 405 -16.22 10.32 -69.96
C ASP A 405 -15.33 9.46 -69.05
N GLU A 406 -14.02 9.73 -69.01
CA GLU A 406 -13.10 8.96 -68.15
C GLU A 406 -13.39 9.17 -66.66
N LEU A 407 -13.80 10.38 -66.26
CA LEU A 407 -14.24 10.67 -64.89
C LEU A 407 -15.55 9.97 -64.55
N GLU A 408 -16.52 9.95 -65.46
CA GLU A 408 -17.78 9.24 -65.25
C GLU A 408 -17.58 7.72 -65.17
N VAL A 409 -16.74 7.15 -66.03
CA VAL A 409 -16.35 5.74 -65.99
C VAL A 409 -15.65 5.42 -64.67
N LYS A 410 -14.69 6.24 -64.21
CA LYS A 410 -14.02 6.04 -62.91
C LYS A 410 -14.99 6.12 -61.73
N ARG A 411 -15.95 7.05 -61.75
CA ARG A 411 -17.01 7.12 -60.73
C ARG A 411 -17.91 5.89 -60.77
N ALA A 412 -18.32 5.44 -61.95
CA ALA A 412 -19.15 4.24 -62.12
C ALA A 412 -18.42 2.97 -61.67
N GLU A 413 -17.15 2.80 -62.03
CA GLU A 413 -16.30 1.69 -61.58
C GLU A 413 -16.08 1.72 -60.07
N GLY A 414 -15.84 2.89 -59.49
CA GLY A 414 -15.74 3.10 -58.05
C GLY A 414 -17.01 2.67 -57.32
N ASN A 415 -18.18 3.07 -57.82
CA ASN A 415 -19.47 2.68 -57.26
C ASN A 415 -19.72 1.16 -57.36
N ILE A 416 -19.36 0.52 -58.48
CA ILE A 416 -19.47 -0.94 -58.63
C ILE A 416 -18.53 -1.66 -57.67
N LYS A 417 -17.29 -1.16 -57.49
CA LYS A 417 -16.29 -1.72 -56.57
C LYS A 417 -16.75 -1.60 -55.11
N ASN A 418 -17.29 -0.44 -54.72
CA ASN A 418 -17.84 -0.23 -53.38
C ASN A 418 -19.03 -1.16 -53.11
N LYS A 419 -19.95 -1.29 -54.06
CA LYS A 419 -21.10 -2.21 -53.96
C LYS A 419 -20.71 -3.69 -53.87
N ARG A 420 -19.54 -4.07 -54.41
CA ARG A 420 -18.95 -5.42 -54.24
C ARG A 420 -18.30 -5.59 -52.86
N LYS A 421 -17.54 -4.59 -52.40
CA LYS A 421 -16.95 -4.58 -51.04
C LYS A 421 -18.04 -4.70 -49.97
N GLU A 422 -19.11 -3.91 -50.10
CA GLU A 422 -20.23 -3.92 -49.17
C GLU A 422 -20.98 -5.26 -49.16
N ARG A 423 -21.19 -5.89 -50.33
CA ARG A 423 -21.74 -7.26 -50.41
C ARG A 423 -20.85 -8.29 -49.72
N ASN A 424 -19.53 -8.24 -49.94
CA ASN A 424 -18.60 -9.17 -49.30
C ASN A 424 -18.54 -8.97 -47.77
N ILE A 425 -18.59 -7.73 -47.29
CA ILE A 425 -18.64 -7.43 -45.85
C ILE A 425 -19.96 -7.94 -45.25
N LYS A 426 -21.08 -7.72 -45.94
CA LYS A 426 -22.38 -8.23 -45.51
C LYS A 426 -22.40 -9.76 -45.47
N GLU A 427 -21.87 -10.45 -46.49
CA GLU A 427 -21.80 -11.91 -46.52
C GLU A 427 -20.87 -12.48 -45.45
N THR A 428 -19.74 -11.83 -45.16
CA THR A 428 -18.83 -12.26 -44.09
C THR A 428 -19.44 -12.06 -42.70
N ASN A 429 -20.13 -10.93 -42.48
CA ASN A 429 -20.88 -10.69 -41.24
C ASN A 429 -22.06 -11.65 -41.07
N ASP A 430 -22.81 -11.93 -42.14
CA ASP A 430 -23.92 -12.91 -42.12
C ASP A 430 -23.40 -14.34 -41.85
N LYS A 431 -22.23 -14.71 -42.38
CA LYS A 431 -21.58 -16.00 -42.06
C LYS A 431 -21.16 -16.07 -40.59
N LYS A 432 -20.50 -15.04 -40.06
CA LYS A 432 -20.14 -14.96 -38.64
C LYS A 432 -21.37 -15.07 -37.74
N PHE A 433 -22.45 -14.35 -38.07
CA PHE A 433 -23.70 -14.39 -37.32
C PHE A 433 -24.37 -15.77 -37.36
N ARG A 434 -24.31 -16.47 -38.51
CA ARG A 434 -24.80 -17.86 -38.64
C ARG A 434 -23.96 -18.83 -37.81
N GLU A 435 -22.64 -18.74 -37.88
CA GLU A 435 -21.73 -19.57 -37.09
C GLU A 435 -21.92 -19.36 -35.58
N GLU A 436 -22.10 -18.11 -35.14
CA GLU A 436 -22.37 -17.78 -33.75
C GLU A 436 -23.72 -18.34 -33.29
N ARG A 437 -24.76 -18.22 -34.12
CA ARG A 437 -26.07 -18.81 -33.85
C ARG A 437 -26.01 -20.34 -33.77
N GLU A 438 -25.22 -20.99 -34.62
CA GLU A 438 -25.00 -22.45 -34.55
C GLU A 438 -24.20 -22.86 -33.31
N LYS A 439 -23.14 -22.12 -32.96
CA LYS A 439 -22.38 -22.36 -31.72
C LYS A 439 -23.27 -22.22 -30.50
N LYS A 440 -24.13 -21.20 -30.47
CA LYS A 440 -25.12 -21.01 -29.41
C LYS A 440 -26.10 -22.17 -29.33
N LYS A 441 -26.66 -22.61 -30.46
CA LYS A 441 -27.53 -23.81 -30.51
C LYS A 441 -26.81 -25.08 -30.01
N ARG A 442 -25.57 -25.32 -30.43
CA ARG A 442 -24.78 -26.48 -29.94
C ARG A 442 -24.52 -26.39 -28.44
N ALA A 443 -24.24 -25.20 -27.92
CA ALA A 443 -24.06 -24.97 -26.49
C ALA A 443 -25.36 -25.20 -25.70
N ASP A 444 -26.49 -24.70 -26.21
CA ASP A 444 -27.81 -24.91 -25.62
C ASP A 444 -28.20 -26.41 -25.65
N GLU A 445 -27.96 -27.12 -26.76
CA GLU A 445 -28.17 -28.57 -26.87
C GLU A 445 -27.25 -29.38 -25.94
N ALA A 446 -25.99 -28.99 -25.80
CA ALA A 446 -25.05 -29.61 -24.86
C ALA A 446 -25.49 -29.38 -23.40
N ASN A 447 -26.01 -28.19 -23.09
CA ASN A 447 -26.55 -27.83 -21.78
C ASN A 447 -27.87 -28.57 -21.48
N GLU A 448 -28.74 -28.76 -22.48
CA GLU A 448 -29.92 -29.62 -22.33
C GLU A 448 -29.53 -31.08 -22.14
N LYS A 449 -28.57 -31.61 -22.91
CA LYS A 449 -28.08 -32.98 -22.75
C LYS A 449 -27.42 -33.20 -21.39
N SER A 450 -26.68 -32.22 -20.86
CA SER A 450 -26.09 -32.31 -19.51
C SER A 450 -27.17 -32.24 -18.41
N LYS A 451 -28.18 -31.38 -18.56
CA LYS A 451 -29.35 -31.35 -17.67
C LYS A 451 -30.13 -32.67 -17.71
N ALA A 452 -30.30 -33.25 -18.90
CA ALA A 452 -30.98 -34.54 -19.09
C ALA A 452 -30.16 -35.72 -18.54
N ALA A 453 -28.83 -35.70 -18.69
CA ALA A 453 -27.94 -36.72 -18.13
C ALA A 453 -27.95 -36.73 -16.59
N ASN A 454 -28.20 -35.57 -15.97
CA ASN A 454 -28.36 -35.42 -14.52
C ASN A 454 -29.76 -35.78 -13.99
N PHE A 455 -30.70 -36.22 -14.85
CA PHE A 455 -32.03 -36.67 -14.43
C PHE A 455 -32.11 -38.20 -14.30
N LYS A 456 -31.44 -38.76 -13.28
CA LYS A 456 -31.70 -40.12 -12.78
C LYS A 456 -32.42 -40.04 -11.44
N GLY A 457 -33.71 -39.72 -11.50
CA GLY A 457 -34.63 -39.72 -10.35
C GLY A 457 -36.04 -40.13 -10.80
N ARG A 458 -36.78 -40.82 -9.93
CA ARG A 458 -38.11 -41.40 -10.24
C ARG A 458 -39.06 -40.35 -10.83
N LYS A 459 -39.80 -40.79 -11.86
CA LYS A 459 -40.81 -40.02 -12.60
C LYS A 459 -41.82 -39.36 -11.65
N ALA A 460 -41.89 -38.03 -11.63
CA ALA A 460 -42.86 -37.29 -10.81
C ALA A 460 -44.28 -37.58 -11.31
N MET A 461 -45.18 -38.03 -10.42
CA MET A 461 -46.59 -38.24 -10.76
C MET A 461 -47.31 -36.90 -10.96
N TYR A 462 -48.18 -36.85 -11.96
CA TYR A 462 -49.00 -35.67 -12.26
C TYR A 462 -49.92 -35.34 -11.07
N ARG A 463 -49.69 -34.19 -10.45
CA ARG A 463 -50.71 -33.52 -9.63
C ARG A 463 -51.67 -32.77 -10.55
N SER A 464 -52.96 -32.82 -10.24
CA SER A 464 -54.04 -32.22 -11.04
C SER A 464 -53.80 -30.74 -11.34
N LYS A 465 -54.08 -30.32 -12.59
CA LYS A 465 -53.94 -28.93 -13.06
C LYS A 465 -54.95 -28.02 -12.33
N LYS A 466 -54.49 -26.96 -11.66
CA LYS A 466 -55.34 -25.84 -11.25
C LYS A 466 -55.81 -25.07 -12.49
N LYS A 467 -57.09 -24.68 -12.53
CA LYS A 467 -57.69 -23.86 -13.61
C LYS A 467 -56.94 -22.54 -13.73
N SER A 468 -56.43 -22.23 -14.93
CA SER A 468 -55.85 -20.93 -15.23
C SER A 468 -56.96 -19.90 -15.48
N ILE A 469 -56.99 -18.85 -14.67
CA ILE A 469 -57.75 -17.64 -14.93
C ILE A 469 -57.06 -16.93 -16.11
N VAL A 470 -57.78 -16.71 -17.20
CA VAL A 470 -57.30 -15.94 -18.35
C VAL A 470 -57.33 -14.47 -17.96
N MET A 471 -56.18 -13.91 -17.58
CA MET A 471 -55.98 -12.46 -17.58
C MET A 471 -55.77 -12.05 -19.05
N LYS A 472 -56.72 -11.32 -19.63
CA LYS A 472 -56.50 -10.59 -20.89
C LYS A 472 -55.37 -9.59 -20.63
N ARG A 473 -54.29 -9.65 -21.42
CA ARG A 473 -53.31 -8.55 -21.46
C ARG A 473 -53.98 -7.39 -22.19
N ASP A 474 -53.97 -6.22 -21.56
CA ASP A 474 -54.34 -4.98 -22.20
C ASP A 474 -53.36 -4.70 -23.35
N GLU A 475 -53.91 -4.45 -24.54
CA GLU A 475 -53.16 -3.92 -25.66
C GLU A 475 -52.65 -2.52 -25.31
N PRO A 476 -51.37 -2.18 -25.60
CA PRO A 476 -50.88 -0.84 -25.39
C PRO A 476 -51.65 0.11 -26.33
N LYS A 477 -52.33 1.11 -25.76
CA LYS A 477 -52.89 2.22 -26.53
C LYS A 477 -51.76 2.90 -27.31
N VAL A 478 -51.75 2.70 -28.62
CA VAL A 478 -50.91 3.46 -29.53
C VAL A 478 -51.54 4.85 -29.66
N ASP A 479 -50.76 5.88 -29.34
CA ASP A 479 -51.14 7.28 -29.43
C ASP A 479 -51.50 7.64 -30.90
N PRO A 480 -52.71 8.16 -31.18
CA PRO A 480 -53.17 8.50 -32.55
C PRO A 480 -52.20 9.40 -33.32
N GLN A 481 -51.39 10.19 -32.63
CA GLN A 481 -50.41 11.09 -33.25
C GLN A 481 -49.22 10.36 -33.89
N VAL A 482 -48.93 9.11 -33.49
CA VAL A 482 -47.83 8.32 -34.04
C VAL A 482 -48.22 7.67 -35.37
N GLU A 483 -49.49 7.31 -35.55
CA GLU A 483 -50.00 6.82 -36.85
C GLU A 483 -50.12 7.95 -37.87
N GLU A 484 -50.51 9.15 -37.44
CA GLU A 484 -50.63 10.31 -38.34
C GLU A 484 -49.26 10.77 -38.87
N ARG A 485 -48.21 10.75 -38.02
CA ARG A 485 -46.83 11.00 -38.47
C ARG A 485 -46.32 9.96 -39.46
N LYS A 486 -46.71 8.69 -39.32
CA LYS A 486 -46.34 7.64 -40.29
C LYS A 486 -47.01 7.83 -41.65
N ARG A 487 -48.26 8.34 -41.68
CA ARG A 487 -48.93 8.70 -42.94
C ARG A 487 -48.27 9.90 -43.63
N TYR A 488 -47.83 10.90 -42.87
CA TYR A 488 -47.19 12.09 -43.44
C TYR A 488 -45.79 11.81 -44.04
N ILE A 489 -45.05 10.84 -43.48
CA ILE A 489 -43.71 10.46 -43.98
C ILE A 489 -43.81 9.51 -45.18
N GLY A 490 -44.89 8.71 -45.30
CA GLY A 490 -45.10 7.79 -46.41
C GLY A 490 -45.60 8.40 -47.72
N GLY A 491 -45.89 9.70 -47.75
CA GLY A 491 -46.40 10.41 -48.93
C GLY A 491 -45.39 11.31 -49.64
N MET A 492 -44.11 11.27 -49.26
CA MET A 492 -43.08 12.19 -49.76
C MET A 492 -41.86 11.53 -50.40
N PHE A 493 -41.99 10.30 -50.90
CA PHE A 493 -41.00 9.66 -51.77
C PHE A 493 -41.66 8.92 -52.92
#